data_AF-A0AAW9U7R7-F1
#
_entry.id   AF-A0AAW9U7R7-F1
#
_cell.length_a   1.000
_cell.length_b   1.000
_cell.length_c   1.000
_cell.angle_alpha   90.00
_cell.angle_beta   90.00
_cell.angle_gamma   90.00
#
_symmetry.space_group_name_H-M   'P 1'
#
loop_
_entity.id
_entity.type
_entity.pdbx_description
1 polymer ?
#
loop_
_entity_poly.entity_id
_entity_poly.type
_entity_poly.pdbx_seq_one_letter_code
_entity_poly.pdbx_strand_id
1 'polypeptide(L)'
;MKNINITAKDTGVKYTVDGNQVNLNTQSVVVLHIKREDISSFSRQGNDLVLKINDGSTLTLKDFFVNDANGHHSDLVLQDDDSGALWWLEGAGTSDAHYSLISDISGLLAAGSSGGSIAPWVMAGAALLGIGAMIAGSSDKDHSSHSPNDDTDSDADSDSDSDSDTDPGGDPLSAAKNITVTDDVELHTGSIPNGGLTNDATPTISGTAQAGTTVTIYDGTTVLGKVVVGADGKWSFTLPKLSDGEHSLSTTVSDTKGHTSGHSPDFVLTVDTTVAPVSDLQVTDDVAQHTGPLTSGGLTNDATPALSGTAEAGSTVTIYDGSTVLGTAVADEDGHWRFTPDPLGEGEHRLSTTVT
;
A
#
# COMPACT_ATOMS: atom_id res chain seq x y z
N MET A 1 -25.35 -7.85 4.44
CA MET A 1 -24.08 -7.47 5.07
C MET A 1 -23.82 -5.99 4.81
N LYS A 2 -23.14 -5.31 5.72
CA LYS A 2 -22.81 -3.89 5.60
C LYS A 2 -21.29 -3.72 5.52
N ASN A 3 -20.83 -2.59 4.97
CA ASN A 3 -19.43 -2.20 4.93
C ASN A 3 -18.52 -3.21 4.20
N ILE A 4 -18.96 -3.73 3.06
CA ILE A 4 -18.12 -4.60 2.23
C ILE A 4 -17.14 -3.69 1.47
N ASN A 5 -15.86 -3.76 1.82
CA ASN A 5 -14.82 -2.95 1.20
C ASN A 5 -14.23 -3.71 0.01
N ILE A 6 -14.17 -3.06 -1.14
CA ILE A 6 -13.69 -3.66 -2.37
C ILE A 6 -12.57 -2.78 -2.91
N THR A 7 -11.42 -3.40 -3.17
CA THR A 7 -10.29 -2.75 -3.82
C THR A 7 -10.03 -3.45 -5.15
N ALA A 8 -10.19 -2.74 -6.25
CA ALA A 8 -9.88 -3.25 -7.57
C ALA A 8 -8.36 -3.49 -7.69
N LYS A 9 -7.94 -4.66 -8.18
CA LYS A 9 -6.52 -5.04 -8.28
C LYS A 9 -5.79 -4.30 -9.40
N ASP A 10 -6.50 -3.96 -10.47
CA ASP A 10 -5.95 -3.28 -11.66
C ASP A 10 -5.68 -1.78 -11.43
N THR A 11 -6.56 -1.14 -10.68
CA THR A 11 -6.63 0.33 -10.55
C THR A 11 -6.38 0.79 -9.11
N GLY A 12 -6.42 -0.11 -8.13
CA GLY A 12 -6.34 0.23 -6.70
C GLY A 12 -7.56 1.00 -6.18
N VAL A 13 -8.58 1.23 -7.01
CA VAL A 13 -9.77 2.00 -6.64
C VAL A 13 -10.53 1.28 -5.54
N LYS A 14 -10.86 2.03 -4.49
CA LYS A 14 -11.58 1.54 -3.30
C LYS A 14 -13.01 2.02 -3.31
N TYR A 15 -13.94 1.11 -3.02
CA TYR A 15 -15.33 1.46 -2.81
C TYR A 15 -15.97 0.54 -1.77
N THR A 16 -17.01 1.05 -1.11
CA THR A 16 -17.74 0.32 -0.07
C THR A 16 -19.16 0.09 -0.54
N VAL A 17 -19.66 -1.13 -0.35
CA VAL A 17 -21.04 -1.52 -0.70
C VAL A 17 -21.74 -2.19 0.46
N ASP A 18 -23.06 -2.06 0.48
CA ASP A 18 -23.95 -2.78 1.37
C ASP A 18 -24.82 -3.73 0.55
N GLY A 19 -25.07 -4.94 1.07
CA GLY A 19 -25.94 -5.89 0.40
C GLY A 19 -25.71 -7.34 0.79
N ASN A 20 -26.50 -8.22 0.17
CA ASN A 20 -26.35 -9.67 0.19
C ASN A 20 -25.87 -10.22 -1.17
N GLN A 21 -25.71 -9.34 -2.16
CA GLN A 21 -25.11 -9.63 -3.45
C GLN A 21 -24.23 -8.46 -3.86
N VAL A 22 -23.03 -8.74 -4.34
CA VAL A 22 -22.04 -7.77 -4.82
C VAL A 22 -21.57 -8.20 -6.20
N ASN A 23 -21.59 -7.29 -7.16
CA ASN A 23 -21.05 -7.55 -8.50
C ASN A 23 -19.61 -7.03 -8.60
N LEU A 24 -18.68 -7.92 -8.97
CA LEU A 24 -17.29 -7.58 -9.18
C LEU A 24 -17.05 -7.42 -10.68
N ASN A 25 -16.84 -6.18 -11.12
CA ASN A 25 -16.65 -5.87 -12.54
C ASN A 25 -15.19 -6.07 -13.00
N THR A 26 -14.27 -6.15 -12.05
CA THR A 26 -12.84 -6.42 -12.22
C THR A 26 -12.33 -7.24 -11.03
N GLN A 27 -11.17 -7.87 -11.17
CA GLN A 27 -10.53 -8.64 -10.12
C GLN A 27 -10.25 -7.73 -8.93
N SER A 28 -10.71 -8.15 -7.76
CA SER A 28 -10.70 -7.28 -6.57
C SER A 28 -10.23 -8.03 -5.34
N VAL A 29 -9.68 -7.32 -4.37
CA VAL A 29 -9.62 -7.80 -2.99
C VAL A 29 -10.86 -7.31 -2.26
N VAL A 30 -11.68 -8.26 -1.81
CA VAL A 30 -12.91 -8.00 -1.07
C VAL A 30 -12.61 -8.21 0.42
N VAL A 31 -12.80 -7.16 1.22
CA VAL A 31 -12.64 -7.19 2.67
C VAL A 31 -14.02 -7.14 3.32
N LEU A 32 -14.33 -8.16 4.11
CA LEU A 32 -15.55 -8.24 4.90
C LEU A 32 -15.26 -7.98 6.37
N HIS A 33 -16.00 -7.05 6.97
CA HIS A 33 -15.98 -6.79 8.41
C HIS A 33 -16.82 -7.85 9.14
N ILE A 34 -16.21 -9.00 9.38
CA ILE A 34 -16.84 -10.17 9.99
C ILE A 34 -15.76 -11.10 10.55
N LYS A 35 -16.05 -11.73 11.69
CA LYS A 35 -15.14 -12.72 12.26
C LYS A 35 -15.17 -14.01 11.45
N ARG A 36 -14.03 -14.69 11.41
CA ARG A 36 -13.91 -15.97 10.72
C ARG A 36 -14.88 -17.01 11.28
N GLU A 37 -15.05 -17.06 12.60
CA GLU A 37 -15.98 -17.98 13.26
C GLU A 37 -17.45 -17.74 12.92
N ASP A 38 -17.82 -16.55 12.43
CA ASP A 38 -19.18 -16.23 12.01
C ASP A 38 -19.51 -16.77 10.60
N ILE A 39 -18.50 -17.18 9.83
CA ILE A 39 -18.69 -17.82 8.53
C ILE A 39 -19.01 -19.31 8.75
N SER A 40 -20.26 -19.68 8.43
CA SER A 40 -20.75 -21.05 8.51
C SER A 40 -20.15 -21.95 7.42
N SER A 41 -20.13 -21.43 6.18
CA SER A 41 -19.55 -22.12 5.03
C SER A 41 -19.37 -21.16 3.86
N PHE A 42 -18.54 -21.53 2.91
CA PHE A 42 -18.45 -20.87 1.61
C PHE A 42 -18.47 -21.94 0.51
N SER A 43 -19.02 -21.61 -0.65
CA SER A 43 -19.04 -22.50 -1.80
C SER A 43 -18.97 -21.74 -3.10
N ARG A 44 -18.36 -22.36 -4.11
CA ARG A 44 -18.37 -21.86 -5.47
C ARG A 44 -19.66 -22.26 -6.17
N GLN A 45 -20.32 -21.31 -6.80
CA GLN A 45 -21.48 -21.52 -7.67
C GLN A 45 -21.22 -20.87 -9.03
N GLY A 46 -20.74 -21.65 -10.00
CA GLY A 46 -20.29 -21.11 -11.28
C GLY A 46 -19.08 -20.19 -11.11
N ASN A 47 -19.22 -18.92 -11.46
CA ASN A 47 -18.20 -17.89 -11.25
C ASN A 47 -18.36 -17.13 -9.91
N ASP A 48 -19.39 -17.45 -9.13
CA ASP A 48 -19.72 -16.72 -7.92
C ASP A 48 -19.16 -17.43 -6.69
N LEU A 49 -18.76 -16.64 -5.69
CA LEU A 49 -18.48 -17.12 -4.33
C LEU A 49 -19.70 -16.84 -3.45
N VAL A 50 -20.25 -17.89 -2.84
CA VAL A 50 -21.41 -17.80 -1.95
C VAL A 50 -20.98 -18.12 -0.53
N LEU A 51 -21.12 -17.16 0.38
CA LEU A 51 -20.85 -17.32 1.81
C LEU A 51 -22.16 -17.48 2.56
N LYS A 52 -22.23 -18.47 3.45
CA LYS A 52 -23.29 -18.61 4.45
C LYS A 52 -22.74 -18.19 5.80
N ILE A 53 -23.53 -17.40 6.52
CA ILE A 53 -23.17 -16.85 7.82
C ILE A 53 -23.99 -17.56 8.89
N ASN A 54 -23.45 -17.69 10.09
CA ASN A 54 -24.11 -18.38 11.20
C ASN A 54 -25.45 -17.74 11.61
N ASP A 55 -25.67 -16.47 11.27
CA ASP A 55 -26.94 -15.75 11.46
C ASP A 55 -28.04 -16.17 10.45
N GLY A 56 -27.71 -17.07 9.51
CA GLY A 56 -28.61 -17.56 8.47
C GLY A 56 -28.63 -16.71 7.21
N SER A 57 -27.92 -15.58 7.19
CA SER A 57 -27.77 -14.74 6.00
C SER A 57 -26.80 -15.36 4.99
N THR A 58 -26.90 -14.91 3.74
CA THR A 58 -26.04 -15.37 2.65
C THR A 58 -25.52 -14.16 1.89
N LEU A 59 -24.22 -14.13 1.62
CA LEU A 59 -23.57 -13.14 0.74
C LEU A 59 -23.12 -13.82 -0.54
N THR A 60 -23.49 -13.25 -1.68
CA THR A 60 -23.02 -13.69 -3.00
C THR A 60 -22.08 -12.65 -3.59
N LEU A 61 -20.82 -13.01 -3.80
CA LEU A 61 -19.87 -12.23 -4.60
C LEU A 61 -19.93 -12.75 -6.03
N LYS A 62 -20.60 -12.00 -6.91
CA LYS A 62 -20.73 -12.33 -8.33
C LYS A 62 -19.42 -12.09 -9.06
N ASP A 63 -19.12 -12.99 -9.99
CA ASP A 63 -17.92 -12.96 -10.84
C ASP A 63 -16.59 -13.02 -10.08
N PHE A 64 -16.62 -13.50 -8.82
CA PHE A 64 -15.45 -13.64 -7.96
C PHE A 64 -14.34 -14.50 -8.58
N PHE A 65 -14.71 -15.55 -9.30
CA PHE A 65 -13.81 -16.48 -9.97
C PHE A 65 -13.58 -16.19 -11.45
N VAL A 66 -14.02 -15.03 -11.95
CA VAL A 66 -13.67 -14.60 -13.30
C VAL A 66 -12.19 -14.23 -13.31
N ASN A 67 -11.44 -14.79 -14.26
CA ASN A 67 -10.02 -14.52 -14.41
C ASN A 67 -9.79 -13.28 -15.28
N ASP A 68 -8.74 -12.51 -14.98
CA ASP A 68 -8.20 -11.51 -15.90
C ASP A 68 -7.39 -12.16 -17.04
N ALA A 69 -6.81 -11.33 -17.91
CA ALA A 69 -5.96 -11.77 -19.02
C ALA A 69 -4.71 -12.57 -18.56
N ASN A 70 -4.32 -12.44 -17.29
CA ASN A 70 -3.16 -13.06 -16.68
C ASN A 70 -3.52 -14.29 -15.81
N GLY A 71 -4.80 -14.65 -15.73
CA GLY A 71 -5.29 -15.80 -14.96
C GLY A 71 -5.56 -15.52 -13.47
N HIS A 72 -5.49 -14.27 -13.03
CA HIS A 72 -5.79 -13.90 -11.64
C HIS A 72 -7.29 -13.72 -11.42
N HIS A 73 -7.78 -14.06 -10.23
CA HIS A 73 -9.17 -13.84 -9.81
C HIS A 73 -9.23 -12.96 -8.55
N SER A 74 -10.43 -12.71 -8.05
CA SER A 74 -10.62 -11.91 -6.83
C SER A 74 -10.21 -12.68 -5.58
N ASP A 75 -9.81 -11.95 -4.53
CA ASP A 75 -9.47 -12.49 -3.22
C ASP A 75 -10.48 -12.04 -2.16
N LEU A 76 -10.64 -12.87 -1.13
CA LEU A 76 -11.51 -12.58 0.01
C LEU A 76 -10.69 -12.50 1.30
N VAL A 77 -10.83 -11.39 2.01
CA VAL A 77 -10.21 -11.16 3.32
C VAL A 77 -11.31 -10.87 4.34
N LEU A 78 -11.19 -11.47 5.52
CA LEU A 78 -12.04 -11.17 6.67
C LEU A 78 -11.26 -10.28 7.63
N GLN A 79 -11.86 -9.16 8.02
CA GLN A 79 -11.36 -8.29 9.05
C GLN A 79 -12.19 -8.50 10.32
N ASP A 80 -11.52 -8.91 11.39
CA ASP A 80 -12.12 -8.94 12.72
C ASP A 80 -12.20 -7.52 13.27
N ASP A 81 -13.42 -7.03 13.52
CA ASP A 81 -13.66 -5.67 14.02
C ASP A 81 -13.13 -5.45 15.45
N ASP A 82 -12.97 -6.52 16.25
CA ASP A 82 -12.49 -6.40 17.62
C ASP A 82 -10.95 -6.35 17.68
N SER A 83 -10.28 -7.23 16.93
CA SER A 83 -8.82 -7.36 16.95
C SER A 83 -8.10 -6.60 15.83
N GLY A 84 -8.83 -6.22 14.76
CA GLY A 84 -8.27 -5.68 13.53
C GLY A 84 -7.54 -6.71 12.67
N ALA A 85 -7.50 -7.98 13.07
CA ALA A 85 -6.79 -9.03 12.36
C ALA A 85 -7.39 -9.29 10.98
N LEU A 86 -6.52 -9.46 9.98
CA LEU A 86 -6.90 -9.78 8.60
C LEU A 86 -6.64 -11.25 8.31
N TRP A 87 -7.67 -11.94 7.81
CA TRP A 87 -7.65 -13.35 7.46
C TRP A 87 -7.98 -13.53 5.98
N TRP A 88 -6.98 -13.86 5.17
CA TRP A 88 -7.17 -14.20 3.77
C TRP A 88 -7.74 -15.61 3.62
N LEU A 89 -8.80 -15.77 2.83
CA LEU A 89 -9.32 -17.07 2.43
C LEU A 89 -8.56 -17.59 1.21
N GLU A 90 -7.54 -18.42 1.45
CA GLU A 90 -6.78 -19.10 0.41
C GLU A 90 -7.59 -20.24 -0.19
N GLY A 91 -7.52 -20.39 -1.52
CA GLY A 91 -8.17 -21.50 -2.22
C GLY A 91 -9.69 -21.47 -2.15
N ALA A 92 -10.31 -20.29 -2.06
CA ALA A 92 -11.76 -20.13 -1.97
C ALA A 92 -12.51 -21.01 -2.98
N GLY A 93 -13.50 -21.78 -2.51
CA GLY A 93 -14.30 -22.67 -3.36
C GLY A 93 -13.63 -23.99 -3.76
N THR A 94 -12.46 -24.31 -3.21
CA THR A 94 -11.80 -25.63 -3.32
C THR A 94 -11.91 -26.43 -2.01
N SER A 95 -11.54 -27.72 -2.03
CA SER A 95 -11.49 -28.55 -0.83
C SER A 95 -10.38 -28.18 0.14
N ASP A 96 -9.34 -27.49 -0.34
CA ASP A 96 -8.12 -27.17 0.42
C ASP A 96 -8.15 -25.74 0.96
N ALA A 97 -9.35 -25.13 0.95
CA ALA A 97 -9.54 -23.76 1.37
C ALA A 97 -9.24 -23.58 2.86
N HIS A 98 -8.43 -22.58 3.18
CA HIS A 98 -8.03 -22.29 4.55
C HIS A 98 -7.82 -20.79 4.76
N TYR A 99 -7.79 -20.37 6.03
CA TYR A 99 -7.55 -18.98 6.38
C TYR A 99 -6.10 -18.77 6.79
N SER A 100 -5.46 -17.80 6.16
CA SER A 100 -4.11 -17.35 6.49
C SER A 100 -4.15 -15.96 7.07
N LEU A 101 -3.45 -15.75 8.19
CA LEU A 101 -3.30 -14.43 8.78
C LEU A 101 -2.42 -13.58 7.86
N ILE A 102 -2.81 -12.33 7.60
CA ILE A 102 -2.02 -11.39 6.79
C ILE A 102 -1.83 -10.08 7.56
N SER A 103 -0.73 -9.37 7.30
CA SER A 103 -0.48 -8.05 7.87
C SER A 103 -1.33 -6.96 7.21
N ASP A 104 -1.53 -7.09 5.89
CA ASP A 104 -2.23 -6.15 5.04
C ASP A 104 -2.64 -6.85 3.72
N ILE A 105 -3.40 -6.14 2.87
CA ILE A 105 -3.89 -6.68 1.59
C ILE A 105 -2.95 -6.42 0.41
N SER A 106 -1.80 -5.76 0.61
CA SER A 106 -0.94 -5.28 -0.50
C SER A 106 -0.37 -6.44 -1.31
N GLY A 107 -0.01 -7.55 -0.65
CA GLY A 107 0.43 -8.77 -1.34
C GLY A 107 -0.65 -9.38 -2.25
N LEU A 108 -1.92 -9.26 -1.85
CA LEU A 108 -3.06 -9.75 -2.64
C LEU A 108 -3.39 -8.83 -3.82
N LEU A 109 -3.12 -7.53 -3.68
CA LEU A 109 -3.22 -6.56 -4.77
C LEU A 109 -2.10 -6.77 -5.79
N ALA A 110 -0.87 -6.99 -5.33
CA ALA A 110 0.30 -7.25 -6.18
C ALA A 110 0.23 -8.61 -6.91
N ALA A 111 -0.41 -9.62 -6.31
CA ALA A 111 -0.61 -10.91 -6.97
C ALA A 111 -1.52 -10.82 -8.21
N GLY A 112 -2.24 -9.70 -8.42
CA GLY A 112 -2.98 -9.42 -9.65
C GLY A 112 -2.17 -8.76 -10.76
N SER A 113 -0.98 -8.21 -10.47
CA SER A 113 -0.28 -7.31 -11.40
C SER A 113 0.82 -7.96 -12.23
N SER A 114 1.42 -9.09 -11.83
CA SER A 114 2.31 -9.89 -12.69
C SER A 114 2.87 -11.13 -11.96
N GLY A 115 2.55 -12.34 -12.44
CA GLY A 115 3.47 -13.50 -12.50
C GLY A 115 4.18 -14.00 -11.22
N GLY A 116 3.77 -13.62 -10.01
CA GLY A 116 4.39 -14.07 -8.77
C GLY A 116 3.61 -15.19 -8.11
N SER A 117 4.13 -16.42 -8.14
CA SER A 117 3.71 -17.45 -7.19
C SER A 117 4.05 -16.95 -5.78
N ILE A 118 3.03 -16.76 -4.94
CA ILE A 118 3.22 -16.56 -3.50
C ILE A 118 4.01 -17.74 -2.94
N ALA A 119 5.31 -17.53 -2.68
CA ALA A 119 6.10 -18.49 -1.95
C ALA A 119 5.58 -18.54 -0.49
N PRO A 120 5.37 -19.71 0.13
CA PRO A 120 4.80 -19.85 1.48
C PRO A 120 5.64 -19.27 2.64
N TRP A 121 6.68 -18.49 2.36
CA TRP A 121 7.72 -18.11 3.31
C TRP A 121 7.53 -16.70 3.90
N VAL A 122 6.45 -16.00 3.56
CA VAL A 122 6.13 -14.65 4.11
C VAL A 122 5.50 -14.71 5.51
N MET A 123 5.47 -15.85 6.20
CA MET A 123 4.87 -15.93 7.54
C MET A 123 5.78 -16.64 8.55
N ALA A 124 6.51 -15.86 9.36
CA ALA A 124 6.78 -16.05 10.80
C ALA A 124 8.05 -15.29 11.22
N GLY A 125 8.02 -13.96 11.13
CA GLY A 125 9.07 -13.07 11.63
C GLY A 125 8.75 -12.46 12.99
N ALA A 126 8.46 -13.26 14.03
CA ALA A 126 8.58 -12.83 15.43
C ALA A 126 8.72 -14.05 16.38
N ALA A 127 9.93 -14.26 16.89
CA ALA A 127 10.26 -15.04 18.09
C ALA A 127 10.89 -14.02 19.08
N LEU A 128 10.79 -14.03 20.42
CA LEU A 128 10.46 -14.95 21.50
C LEU A 128 10.39 -14.10 22.79
N LEU A 129 9.63 -14.46 23.84
CA LEU A 129 10.09 -14.53 25.25
C LEU A 129 8.98 -15.01 26.23
N GLY A 130 9.28 -16.09 26.97
CA GLY A 130 8.72 -16.50 28.28
C GLY A 130 7.29 -17.06 28.24
N ILE A 131 6.94 -18.24 28.73
CA ILE A 131 7.27 -18.83 30.03
C ILE A 131 7.08 -20.35 29.91
N GLY A 132 8.03 -21.13 30.42
CA GLY A 132 7.84 -22.56 30.59
C GLY A 132 6.93 -22.86 31.78
N ALA A 133 6.02 -23.81 31.63
CA ALA A 133 5.45 -24.56 32.73
C ALA A 133 4.96 -25.93 32.25
N MET A 134 5.87 -26.90 32.27
CA MET A 134 5.52 -28.31 32.36
C MET A 134 5.58 -28.69 33.84
N ILE A 135 4.43 -28.87 34.51
CA ILE A 135 4.28 -29.88 35.58
C ILE A 135 2.85 -30.44 35.49
N ALA A 136 2.76 -31.70 35.08
CA ALA A 136 1.64 -32.58 35.38
C ALA A 136 1.81 -33.10 36.83
N GLY A 137 0.74 -33.10 37.60
CA GLY A 137 0.74 -33.60 38.97
C GLY A 137 -0.67 -33.95 39.43
N SER A 138 -1.14 -35.12 39.03
CA SER A 138 -2.27 -35.81 39.66
C SER A 138 -1.88 -36.24 41.08
N SER A 139 -2.68 -35.94 42.10
CA SER A 139 -3.03 -36.90 43.17
C SER A 139 -4.15 -36.36 44.04
N ASP A 140 -5.31 -37.01 43.94
CA ASP A 140 -6.26 -37.14 45.04
C ASP A 140 -5.58 -37.82 46.23
N LYS A 141 -5.87 -37.34 47.45
CA LYS A 141 -5.96 -38.15 48.67
C LYS A 141 -6.62 -37.39 49.81
N ASP A 142 -7.55 -38.11 50.41
CA ASP A 142 -8.48 -37.76 51.48
C ASP A 142 -7.83 -37.29 52.78
N HIS A 143 -8.58 -36.53 53.60
CA HIS A 143 -9.24 -37.03 54.81
C HIS A 143 -9.88 -35.89 55.63
N SER A 144 -11.19 -36.05 55.91
CA SER A 144 -11.98 -35.77 57.14
C SER A 144 -11.42 -34.76 58.19
N SER A 145 -12.15 -33.88 58.87
CA SER A 145 -13.55 -33.84 59.34
C SER A 145 -13.73 -32.55 60.17
N HIS A 146 -14.88 -31.86 60.12
CA HIS A 146 -15.76 -31.59 61.28
C HIS A 146 -16.94 -30.69 60.83
N SER A 147 -18.15 -31.13 61.16
CA SER A 147 -19.42 -30.36 61.18
C SER A 147 -19.72 -30.02 62.66
N PRO A 148 -20.82 -29.35 63.09
CA PRO A 148 -21.90 -28.66 62.35
C PRO A 148 -22.32 -27.29 62.97
N ASN A 149 -23.45 -26.75 62.48
CA ASN A 149 -24.31 -25.66 63.03
C ASN A 149 -23.97 -24.25 62.50
N ASP A 150 -24.89 -23.36 62.13
CA ASP A 150 -26.32 -23.21 62.42
C ASP A 150 -27.02 -22.46 61.26
N ASP A 151 -28.35 -22.55 61.26
CA ASP A 151 -29.30 -21.97 60.33
C ASP A 151 -29.42 -20.42 60.38
N THR A 152 -30.11 -19.90 59.35
CA THR A 152 -30.97 -18.69 59.30
C THR A 152 -30.41 -17.32 58.89
N ASP A 153 -31.07 -16.83 57.82
CA ASP A 153 -31.63 -15.50 57.56
C ASP A 153 -30.77 -14.26 57.25
N SER A 154 -31.06 -13.73 56.06
CA SER A 154 -31.16 -12.31 55.63
C SER A 154 -30.52 -11.23 56.51
N ASP A 155 -29.66 -10.40 55.92
CA ASP A 155 -30.00 -9.01 55.56
C ASP A 155 -28.80 -8.29 54.93
N ALA A 156 -29.13 -7.30 54.11
CA ALA A 156 -28.21 -6.33 53.53
C ALA A 156 -27.64 -5.39 54.60
N ASP A 157 -26.39 -4.97 54.41
CA ASP A 157 -25.83 -3.61 54.63
C ASP A 157 -24.31 -3.71 54.40
N SER A 158 -23.77 -3.10 53.34
CA SER A 158 -23.21 -1.74 53.27
C SER A 158 -21.71 -1.73 53.53
N ASP A 159 -21.01 -1.00 52.66
CA ASP A 159 -19.66 -0.46 52.83
C ASP A 159 -18.49 -1.42 52.57
N SER A 160 -18.19 -1.65 51.29
CA SER A 160 -16.80 -1.88 50.88
C SER A 160 -16.36 -0.64 50.11
N ASP A 161 -15.59 0.20 50.79
CA ASP A 161 -14.77 1.24 50.20
C ASP A 161 -14.06 0.66 48.98
N SER A 162 -14.45 1.14 47.80
CA SER A 162 -13.66 0.94 46.60
C SER A 162 -12.52 1.95 46.71
N ASP A 163 -11.44 1.54 47.38
CA ASP A 163 -10.12 2.11 47.16
C ASP A 163 -9.79 1.87 45.69
N SER A 164 -10.26 2.78 44.82
CA SER A 164 -9.70 2.91 43.49
C SER A 164 -8.33 3.55 43.66
N ASP A 165 -7.36 2.69 43.98
CA ASP A 165 -5.96 2.88 43.62
C ASP A 165 -5.94 3.17 42.12
N THR A 166 -6.14 4.44 41.79
CA THR A 166 -6.00 4.95 40.44
C THR A 166 -4.51 5.11 40.27
N ASP A 167 -3.85 4.01 39.94
CA ASP A 167 -2.50 4.01 39.40
C ASP A 167 -2.42 5.14 38.35
N PRO A 168 -1.50 6.12 38.49
CA PRO A 168 -1.36 7.20 37.52
C PRO A 168 -0.73 6.74 36.20
N GLY A 169 -0.71 5.43 35.94
CA GLY A 169 -0.39 4.80 34.66
C GLY A 169 -1.34 5.27 33.58
N GLY A 170 -1.07 6.45 33.00
CA GLY A 170 -1.70 6.88 31.77
C GLY A 170 -1.52 5.82 30.69
N ASP A 171 -2.55 5.66 29.85
CA ASP A 171 -2.56 4.68 28.76
C ASP A 171 -1.21 4.65 28.03
N PRO A 172 -0.68 3.45 27.70
CA PRO A 172 0.60 3.33 27.03
C PRO A 172 0.57 4.08 25.70
N LEU A 173 1.58 4.94 25.49
CA LEU A 173 1.70 5.74 24.29
C LEU A 173 1.82 4.85 23.05
N SER A 174 0.86 4.95 22.14
CA SER A 174 0.85 4.17 20.89
C SER A 174 1.69 4.83 19.79
N ALA A 175 2.30 4.02 18.94
CA ALA A 175 2.95 4.49 17.72
C ALA A 175 1.95 5.16 16.77
N ALA A 176 2.46 5.97 15.83
CA ALA A 176 1.63 6.60 14.82
C ALA A 176 1.00 5.53 13.90
N LYS A 177 -0.21 5.79 13.44
CA LYS A 177 -1.04 4.89 12.63
C LYS A 177 -1.40 5.55 11.31
N ASN A 178 -1.95 4.77 10.38
CA ASN A 178 -2.40 5.23 9.07
C ASN A 178 -1.32 6.03 8.32
N ILE A 179 -0.08 5.53 8.38
CA ILE A 179 1.05 6.16 7.70
C ILE A 179 0.79 6.12 6.19
N THR A 180 0.88 7.27 5.55
CA THR A 180 0.85 7.41 4.09
C THR A 180 2.00 8.29 3.65
N VAL A 181 2.52 8.05 2.45
CA VAL A 181 3.55 8.86 1.83
C VAL A 181 3.04 9.29 0.46
N THR A 182 3.29 10.53 0.06
CA THR A 182 2.83 11.10 -1.20
C THR A 182 3.94 11.79 -1.98
N ASP A 183 3.88 11.65 -3.30
CA ASP A 183 4.69 12.30 -4.32
C ASP A 183 3.91 13.50 -4.89
N ASP A 184 4.55 14.67 -4.98
CA ASP A 184 4.00 15.88 -5.60
C ASP A 184 4.79 16.38 -6.82
N VAL A 185 5.69 15.57 -7.36
CA VAL A 185 6.49 15.88 -8.57
C VAL A 185 5.80 15.33 -9.82
N GLU A 186 5.75 16.14 -10.88
CA GLU A 186 5.14 15.75 -12.15
C GLU A 186 5.84 14.50 -12.76
N LEU A 187 5.18 13.81 -13.70
CA LEU A 187 5.43 12.42 -14.15
C LEU A 187 4.86 11.36 -13.22
N HIS A 188 4.98 11.51 -11.89
CA HIS A 188 4.39 10.58 -10.94
C HIS A 188 3.83 11.30 -9.71
N THR A 189 2.56 11.68 -9.71
CA THR A 189 1.95 12.31 -8.52
C THR A 189 1.02 11.35 -7.78
N GLY A 190 0.92 11.48 -6.45
CA GLY A 190 -0.11 10.83 -5.66
C GLY A 190 0.43 10.03 -4.48
N SER A 191 -0.34 9.04 -4.02
CA SER A 191 0.10 8.20 -2.90
C SER A 191 1.12 7.16 -3.36
N ILE A 192 2.24 7.09 -2.66
CA ILE A 192 3.26 6.06 -2.82
C ILE A 192 2.81 4.85 -1.99
N PRO A 193 2.77 3.63 -2.54
CA PRO A 193 2.54 2.41 -1.77
C PRO A 193 3.83 1.99 -1.02
N ASN A 194 3.70 1.17 0.01
CA ASN A 194 4.88 0.58 0.66
C ASN A 194 5.67 -0.29 -0.34
N GLY A 195 6.97 -0.07 -0.43
CA GLY A 195 7.86 -0.63 -1.46
C GLY A 195 7.77 0.07 -2.82
N GLY A 196 7.05 1.19 -2.92
CA GLY A 196 6.83 1.93 -4.17
C GLY A 196 8.04 2.75 -4.62
N LEU A 197 8.00 3.18 -5.89
CA LEU A 197 8.94 4.12 -6.48
C LEU A 197 8.37 5.55 -6.42
N THR A 198 9.25 6.55 -6.35
CA THR A 198 8.89 7.97 -6.41
C THR A 198 9.98 8.75 -7.14
N ASN A 199 9.59 9.75 -7.94
CA ASN A 199 10.53 10.70 -8.55
C ASN A 199 10.64 12.00 -7.74
N ASP A 200 9.97 12.07 -6.59
CA ASP A 200 10.14 13.12 -5.60
C ASP A 200 11.19 12.73 -4.55
N ALA A 201 12.24 13.54 -4.44
CA ALA A 201 13.27 13.39 -3.41
C ALA A 201 12.85 13.95 -2.05
N THR A 202 11.68 14.58 -1.94
CA THR A 202 11.14 15.23 -0.75
C THR A 202 9.69 14.80 -0.46
N PRO A 203 9.38 13.49 -0.45
CA PRO A 203 8.00 13.05 -0.35
C PRO A 203 7.38 13.46 0.99
N THR A 204 6.06 13.61 1.00
CA THR A 204 5.33 14.02 2.20
C THR A 204 4.79 12.80 2.92
N ILE A 205 5.24 12.59 4.16
CA ILE A 205 4.74 11.54 5.05
C ILE A 205 3.66 12.10 5.99
N SER A 206 2.56 11.39 6.16
CA SER A 206 1.45 11.78 7.03
C SER A 206 0.88 10.60 7.80
N GLY A 207 0.11 10.87 8.85
CA GLY A 207 -0.54 9.83 9.64
C GLY A 207 -1.39 10.38 10.78
N THR A 208 -1.74 9.49 11.71
CA THR A 208 -2.50 9.81 12.93
C THR A 208 -1.75 9.40 14.19
N ALA A 209 -1.92 10.19 15.25
CA ALA A 209 -1.37 9.92 16.57
C ALA A 209 -2.16 10.71 17.63
N GLN A 210 -1.84 10.52 18.91
CA GLN A 210 -2.49 11.26 19.99
C GLN A 210 -2.22 12.78 19.85
N ALA A 211 -3.26 13.60 19.88
CA ALA A 211 -3.16 15.05 19.74
C ALA A 211 -2.20 15.68 20.76
N GLY A 212 -1.39 16.65 20.32
CA GLY A 212 -0.42 17.36 21.15
C GLY A 212 0.86 16.56 21.49
N THR A 213 0.98 15.31 21.03
CA THR A 213 2.25 14.56 21.07
C THR A 213 3.17 14.98 19.93
N THR A 214 4.45 14.56 20.00
CA THR A 214 5.44 14.81 18.94
C THR A 214 5.79 13.51 18.24
N VAL A 215 5.61 13.48 16.92
CA VAL A 215 6.07 12.41 16.03
C VAL A 215 7.52 12.70 15.64
N THR A 216 8.39 11.71 15.78
CA THR A 216 9.75 11.73 15.23
C THR A 216 9.80 10.79 14.03
N ILE A 217 10.29 11.27 12.89
CA ILE A 217 10.40 10.52 11.63
C ILE A 217 11.86 10.09 11.43
N TYR A 218 12.04 8.84 11.01
CA TYR A 218 13.34 8.20 10.79
C TYR A 218 13.45 7.65 9.37
N ASP A 219 14.69 7.56 8.89
CA ASP A 219 15.10 6.67 7.79
C ASP A 219 16.15 5.69 8.34
N GLY A 220 15.77 4.43 8.46
CA GLY A 220 16.45 3.43 9.25
C GLY A 220 16.62 3.90 10.70
N THR A 221 17.84 4.29 11.08
CA THR A 221 18.16 4.81 12.43
C THR A 221 18.38 6.32 12.47
N THR A 222 18.39 6.98 11.30
CA THR A 222 18.67 8.41 11.17
C THR A 222 17.38 9.21 11.38
N VAL A 223 17.40 10.19 12.28
CA VAL A 223 16.26 11.10 12.45
C VAL A 223 16.23 12.09 11.29
N LEU A 224 15.12 12.09 10.55
CA LEU A 224 14.87 13.04 9.47
C LEU A 224 14.19 14.32 9.97
N GLY A 225 13.32 14.20 10.98
CA GLY A 225 12.55 15.34 11.46
C GLY A 225 11.58 15.02 12.58
N LYS A 226 10.89 16.07 13.04
CA LYS A 226 9.87 16.00 14.08
C LYS A 226 8.68 16.89 13.73
N VAL A 227 7.48 16.46 14.08
CA VAL A 227 6.25 17.23 13.90
C VAL A 227 5.32 17.05 15.09
N VAL A 228 4.64 18.12 15.50
CA VAL A 228 3.62 18.07 16.55
C VAL A 228 2.29 17.64 15.95
N VAL A 229 1.60 16.71 16.60
CA VAL A 229 0.30 16.22 16.16
C VAL A 229 -0.78 17.27 16.45
N GLY A 230 -1.58 17.57 15.42
CA GLY A 230 -2.69 18.52 15.51
C GLY A 230 -3.77 18.10 16.50
N ALA A 231 -4.64 19.05 16.85
CA ALA A 231 -5.76 18.81 17.77
C ALA A 231 -6.78 17.78 17.22
N ASP A 232 -6.81 17.58 15.90
CA ASP A 232 -7.61 16.58 15.19
C ASP A 232 -6.94 15.18 15.15
N GLY A 233 -5.78 15.02 15.78
CA GLY A 233 -5.03 13.77 15.82
C GLY A 233 -4.26 13.46 14.53
N LYS A 234 -4.17 14.41 13.59
CA LYS A 234 -3.45 14.25 12.32
C LYS A 234 -2.12 14.99 12.33
N TRP A 235 -1.20 14.50 11.51
CA TRP A 235 0.09 15.16 11.27
C TRP A 235 0.53 14.92 9.83
N SER A 236 1.34 15.83 9.31
CA SER A 236 1.97 15.74 7.99
C SER A 236 3.34 16.41 8.05
N PHE A 237 4.31 15.83 7.36
CA PHE A 237 5.69 16.30 7.35
C PHE A 237 6.33 16.02 5.97
N THR A 238 6.79 17.08 5.30
CA THR A 238 7.60 16.97 4.09
C THR A 238 9.02 16.58 4.47
N LEU A 239 9.52 15.46 3.91
CA LEU A 239 10.84 14.95 4.24
C LEU A 239 11.95 15.91 3.76
N PRO A 240 13.11 15.95 4.45
CA PRO A 240 14.30 16.54 3.86
C PRO A 240 14.69 15.77 2.60
N LYS A 241 15.48 16.41 1.72
CA LYS A 241 15.94 15.78 0.48
C LYS A 241 16.63 14.44 0.74
N LEU A 242 16.03 13.37 0.24
CA LEU A 242 16.56 12.02 0.18
C LEU A 242 17.46 11.85 -1.06
N SER A 243 18.35 10.87 -1.02
CA SER A 243 19.16 10.46 -2.17
C SER A 243 18.38 9.49 -3.04
N ASP A 244 18.79 9.27 -4.29
CA ASP A 244 18.26 8.12 -5.04
C ASP A 244 18.65 6.80 -4.34
N GLY A 245 17.72 5.84 -4.35
CA GLY A 245 17.87 4.54 -3.70
C GLY A 245 16.72 4.17 -2.76
N GLU A 246 16.86 3.02 -2.08
CA GLU A 246 15.88 2.52 -1.12
C GLU A 246 16.01 3.25 0.23
N HIS A 247 14.87 3.64 0.80
CA HIS A 247 14.72 4.27 2.11
C HIS A 247 13.69 3.51 2.95
N SER A 248 13.95 3.37 4.25
CA SER A 248 13.04 2.68 5.18
C SER A 248 12.57 3.65 6.25
N LEU A 249 11.37 4.20 6.05
CA LEU A 249 10.80 5.21 6.92
C LEU A 249 10.07 4.59 8.10
N SER A 250 10.30 5.10 9.29
CA SER A 250 9.52 4.74 10.48
C SER A 250 9.30 5.93 11.39
N THR A 251 8.37 5.79 12.35
CA THR A 251 8.04 6.88 13.26
C THR A 251 7.97 6.42 14.71
N THR A 252 8.28 7.32 15.64
CA THR A 252 7.94 7.18 17.06
C THR A 252 7.11 8.36 17.51
N VAL A 253 6.32 8.16 18.57
CA VAL A 253 5.52 9.21 19.20
C VAL A 253 6.08 9.47 20.58
N SER A 254 6.14 10.73 21.00
CA SER A 254 6.59 11.13 22.33
C SER A 254 5.64 12.14 22.97
N ASP A 255 5.36 11.98 24.26
CA ASP A 255 4.54 12.92 25.02
C ASP A 255 5.37 14.07 25.62
N THR A 256 4.69 15.05 26.24
CA THR A 256 5.34 16.18 26.92
C THR A 256 6.01 15.80 28.24
N LYS A 257 5.81 14.58 28.73
CA LYS A 257 6.39 14.03 29.97
C LYS A 257 7.66 13.22 29.69
N GLY A 258 8.00 12.99 28.41
CA GLY A 258 9.21 12.30 27.97
C GLY A 258 9.02 10.80 27.71
N HIS A 259 7.81 10.26 27.76
CA HIS A 259 7.56 8.87 27.35
C HIS A 259 7.56 8.78 25.82
N THR A 260 8.09 7.67 25.29
CA THR A 260 8.18 7.41 23.85
C THR A 260 7.58 6.05 23.53
N SER A 261 6.84 5.95 22.42
CA SER A 261 6.29 4.70 21.91
C SER A 261 7.38 3.79 21.31
N GLY A 262 7.01 2.56 20.94
CA GLY A 262 7.78 1.81 19.94
C GLY A 262 7.75 2.46 18.56
N HIS A 263 8.59 1.97 17.63
CA HIS A 263 8.50 2.36 16.23
C HIS A 263 7.19 1.86 15.59
N SER A 264 6.65 2.64 14.66
CA SER A 264 5.66 2.16 13.69
C SER A 264 6.27 1.04 12.83
N PRO A 265 5.45 0.25 12.12
CA PRO A 265 5.95 -0.55 11.01
C PRO A 265 6.75 0.31 10.01
N ASP A 266 7.72 -0.31 9.37
CA ASP A 266 8.52 0.34 8.33
C ASP A 266 7.68 0.60 7.08
N PHE A 267 7.86 1.77 6.50
CA PHE A 267 7.38 2.16 5.18
C PHE A 267 8.60 2.32 4.27
N VAL A 268 8.79 1.35 3.39
CA VAL A 268 9.88 1.33 2.42
C VAL A 268 9.45 2.11 1.18
N LEU A 269 10.35 2.91 0.62
CA LEU A 269 10.19 3.52 -0.70
C LEU A 269 11.53 3.55 -1.42
N THR A 270 11.50 3.62 -2.74
CA THR A 270 12.70 3.86 -3.56
C THR A 270 12.57 5.21 -4.25
N VAL A 271 13.50 6.11 -3.97
CA VAL A 271 13.62 7.38 -4.68
C VAL A 271 14.41 7.14 -5.97
N ASP A 272 13.86 7.55 -7.10
CA ASP A 272 14.55 7.59 -8.38
C ASP A 272 14.21 8.89 -9.11
N THR A 273 15.08 9.88 -8.97
CA THR A 273 14.93 11.19 -9.63
C THR A 273 15.57 11.24 -11.02
N THR A 274 16.06 10.11 -11.54
CA THR A 274 16.78 10.06 -12.81
C THR A 274 15.83 9.84 -13.98
N VAL A 275 15.63 10.86 -14.80
CA VAL A 275 14.90 10.73 -16.06
C VAL A 275 15.82 10.16 -17.14
N ALA A 276 15.38 9.06 -17.78
CA ALA A 276 16.15 8.45 -18.86
C ALA A 276 16.21 9.37 -20.10
N PRO A 277 17.36 9.43 -20.80
CA PRO A 277 17.44 10.19 -22.05
C PRO A 277 16.56 9.55 -23.14
N VAL A 278 16.27 10.32 -24.19
CA VAL A 278 15.57 9.82 -25.38
C VAL A 278 16.24 8.54 -25.90
N SER A 279 15.42 7.54 -26.18
CA SER A 279 15.79 6.34 -26.92
C SER A 279 15.32 6.43 -28.37
N ASP A 280 16.00 5.72 -29.26
CA ASP A 280 15.65 5.60 -30.69
C ASP A 280 15.39 6.93 -31.42
N LEU A 281 16.18 7.97 -31.13
CA LEU A 281 16.10 9.25 -31.85
C LEU A 281 16.27 9.01 -33.36
N GLN A 282 15.22 9.29 -34.12
CA GLN A 282 15.18 9.28 -35.57
C GLN A 282 15.05 10.71 -36.10
N VAL A 283 15.73 10.96 -37.21
CA VAL A 283 15.56 12.17 -38.02
C VAL A 283 15.19 11.69 -39.42
N THR A 284 14.11 12.20 -39.99
CA THR A 284 13.56 11.72 -41.26
C THR A 284 13.38 12.87 -42.23
N ASP A 285 13.82 12.67 -43.47
CA ASP A 285 13.50 13.52 -44.62
C ASP A 285 12.17 13.07 -45.21
N ASP A 286 11.19 13.98 -45.30
CA ASP A 286 9.88 13.71 -45.90
C ASP A 286 9.60 14.53 -47.18
N VAL A 287 10.63 15.15 -47.76
CA VAL A 287 10.53 15.95 -49.00
C VAL A 287 10.87 15.11 -50.23
N ALA A 288 10.06 15.24 -51.29
CA ALA A 288 10.27 14.48 -52.52
C ALA A 288 11.68 14.67 -53.10
N GLN A 289 12.13 13.65 -53.86
CA GLN A 289 13.48 13.42 -54.40
C GLN A 289 14.39 12.61 -53.46
N HIS A 290 14.34 12.84 -52.14
CA HIS A 290 15.07 12.06 -51.16
C HIS A 290 14.16 11.88 -49.93
N THR A 291 13.70 10.67 -49.61
CA THR A 291 12.87 10.46 -48.41
C THR A 291 13.38 9.29 -47.59
N GLY A 292 13.17 9.34 -46.27
CA GLY A 292 13.50 8.29 -45.33
C GLY A 292 14.39 8.75 -44.17
N PRO A 293 14.79 7.80 -43.30
CA PRO A 293 15.59 8.11 -42.12
C PRO A 293 17.00 8.55 -42.50
N LEU A 294 17.49 9.57 -41.80
CA LEU A 294 18.83 10.13 -41.92
C LEU A 294 19.76 9.51 -40.88
N THR A 295 20.96 9.16 -41.30
CA THR A 295 22.06 8.79 -40.41
C THR A 295 22.90 10.03 -40.06
N SER A 296 23.67 9.97 -38.97
CA SER A 296 24.56 11.08 -38.60
C SER A 296 25.54 11.42 -39.72
N GLY A 297 25.58 12.69 -40.11
CA GLY A 297 26.36 13.18 -41.26
C GLY A 297 25.68 12.99 -42.63
N GLY A 298 24.45 12.50 -42.66
CA GLY A 298 23.63 12.41 -43.87
C GLY A 298 23.28 13.78 -44.47
N LEU A 299 23.04 13.79 -45.77
CA LEU A 299 22.54 14.97 -46.49
C LEU A 299 21.02 14.83 -46.68
N THR A 300 20.32 15.96 -46.65
CA THR A 300 18.87 16.06 -46.83
C THR A 300 18.56 17.28 -47.70
N ASN A 301 17.44 17.22 -48.44
CA ASN A 301 16.88 18.38 -49.15
C ASN A 301 15.67 18.98 -48.42
N ASP A 302 15.40 18.51 -47.20
CA ASP A 302 14.34 18.99 -46.31
C ASP A 302 14.91 19.94 -45.27
N ALA A 303 14.39 21.17 -45.24
CA ALA A 303 14.77 22.19 -44.25
C ALA A 303 14.03 22.00 -42.91
N THR A 304 13.03 21.11 -42.85
CA THR A 304 12.17 20.85 -41.69
C THR A 304 12.15 19.36 -41.34
N PRO A 305 13.32 18.72 -41.15
CA PRO A 305 13.38 17.27 -40.96
C PRO A 305 12.52 16.84 -39.75
N ALA A 306 11.76 15.77 -39.89
CA ALA A 306 10.93 15.26 -38.81
C ALA A 306 11.78 14.48 -37.79
N LEU A 307 11.72 14.88 -36.52
CA LEU A 307 12.37 14.20 -35.41
C LEU A 307 11.34 13.37 -34.64
N SER A 308 11.74 12.19 -34.18
CA SER A 308 10.92 11.34 -33.31
C SER A 308 11.80 10.43 -32.46
N GLY A 309 11.22 9.85 -31.42
CA GLY A 309 11.88 8.84 -30.59
C GLY A 309 10.96 8.38 -29.49
N THR A 310 11.55 7.76 -28.46
CA THR A 310 10.85 7.39 -27.24
C THR A 310 11.48 8.04 -26.01
N ALA A 311 10.64 8.34 -25.02
CA ALA A 311 11.03 8.82 -23.69
C ALA A 311 9.99 8.34 -22.68
N GLU A 312 10.21 8.59 -21.40
CA GLU A 312 9.23 8.29 -20.35
C GLU A 312 7.90 9.00 -20.63
N ALA A 313 6.78 8.31 -20.48
CA ALA A 313 5.46 8.88 -20.79
C ALA A 313 5.20 10.15 -19.98
N GLY A 314 4.68 11.19 -20.63
CA GLY A 314 4.45 12.51 -20.02
C GLY A 314 5.71 13.37 -19.86
N SER A 315 6.91 12.83 -20.08
CA SER A 315 8.16 13.61 -20.02
C SER A 315 8.25 14.63 -21.15
N THR A 316 8.94 15.73 -20.87
CA THR A 316 9.20 16.78 -21.85
C THR A 316 10.56 16.57 -22.49
N VAL A 317 10.52 16.29 -23.80
CA VAL A 317 11.71 16.26 -24.65
C VAL A 317 11.99 17.67 -25.15
N THR A 318 13.18 18.19 -24.86
CA THR A 318 13.67 19.45 -25.45
C THR A 318 14.61 19.14 -26.60
N ILE A 319 14.37 19.74 -27.76
CA ILE A 319 15.12 19.52 -29.00
C ILE A 319 16.04 20.71 -29.26
N TYR A 320 17.28 20.43 -29.64
CA TYR A 320 18.32 21.43 -29.88
C TYR A 320 18.97 21.28 -31.25
N ASP A 321 19.48 22.38 -31.78
CA ASP A 321 20.54 22.43 -32.80
C ASP A 321 21.78 23.12 -32.22
N GLY A 322 22.81 22.31 -31.95
CA GLY A 322 23.96 22.74 -31.16
C GLY A 322 23.53 23.16 -29.75
N SER A 323 23.68 24.44 -29.40
CA SER A 323 23.23 24.99 -28.12
C SER A 323 21.88 25.72 -28.20
N THR A 324 21.27 25.81 -29.39
CA THR A 324 20.02 26.55 -29.61
C THR A 324 18.84 25.61 -29.41
N VAL A 325 17.89 26.00 -28.56
CA VAL A 325 16.62 25.27 -28.41
C VAL A 325 15.76 25.51 -29.64
N LEU A 326 15.35 24.44 -30.31
CA LEU A 326 14.40 24.49 -31.42
C LEU A 326 12.95 24.42 -30.93
N GLY A 327 12.70 23.68 -29.85
CA GLY A 327 11.38 23.54 -29.27
C GLY A 327 11.30 22.35 -28.31
N THR A 328 10.08 22.02 -27.90
CA THR A 328 9.79 20.90 -27.01
C THR A 328 8.69 20.01 -27.58
N ALA A 329 8.69 18.75 -27.18
CA ALA A 329 7.63 17.78 -27.43
C ALA A 329 7.38 16.98 -26.15
N VAL A 330 6.12 16.65 -25.86
CA VAL A 330 5.76 15.78 -24.73
C VAL A 330 5.63 14.35 -25.25
N ALA A 331 6.22 13.39 -24.55
CA ALA A 331 6.03 11.97 -24.83
C ALA A 331 4.60 11.56 -24.46
N ASP A 332 3.93 10.84 -25.35
CA ASP A 332 2.57 10.35 -25.12
C ASP A 332 2.52 9.23 -24.09
N GLU A 333 1.33 8.67 -23.85
CA GLU A 333 1.10 7.59 -22.87
C GLU A 333 1.89 6.31 -23.21
N ASP A 334 2.23 6.09 -24.48
CA ASP A 334 3.06 4.99 -24.96
C ASP A 334 4.56 5.36 -24.99
N GLY A 335 4.92 6.56 -24.57
CA GLY A 335 6.28 7.08 -24.54
C GLY A 335 6.80 7.61 -25.87
N HIS A 336 5.98 7.71 -26.91
CA HIS A 336 6.40 8.23 -28.22
C HIS A 336 6.32 9.75 -28.27
N TRP A 337 7.25 10.38 -28.97
CA TRP A 337 7.20 11.81 -29.24
C TRP A 337 7.60 12.11 -30.69
N ARG A 338 7.11 13.23 -31.21
CA ARG A 338 7.45 13.74 -32.53
C ARG A 338 7.61 15.26 -32.50
N PHE A 339 8.54 15.78 -33.28
CA PHE A 339 8.80 17.20 -33.43
C PHE A 339 9.17 17.52 -34.87
N THR A 340 8.64 18.63 -35.40
CA THR A 340 9.06 19.20 -36.69
C THR A 340 9.52 20.64 -36.41
N PRO A 341 10.79 20.97 -36.68
CA PRO A 341 11.31 22.32 -36.41
C PRO A 341 10.75 23.32 -37.43
N ASP A 342 10.89 24.61 -37.11
CA ASP A 342 10.87 25.66 -38.13
C ASP A 342 12.02 25.44 -39.15
N PRO A 343 11.92 25.98 -40.38
CA PRO A 343 12.94 25.79 -41.40
C PRO A 343 14.34 26.14 -40.92
N LEU A 344 15.22 25.14 -40.93
CA LEU A 344 16.63 25.27 -40.65
C LEU A 344 17.35 25.87 -41.87
N GLY A 345 18.43 26.63 -41.61
CA GLY A 345 19.24 27.21 -42.67
C GLY A 345 20.05 26.17 -43.46
N GLU A 346 20.74 26.61 -44.51
CA GLU A 346 21.71 25.75 -45.19
C GLU A 346 22.97 25.56 -44.32
N GLY A 347 23.44 24.32 -44.19
CA GLY A 347 24.70 24.03 -43.51
C GLY A 347 24.68 22.75 -42.67
N GLU A 348 25.69 22.63 -41.80
CA GLU A 348 25.79 21.54 -40.83
C GLU A 348 24.91 21.85 -39.61
N HIS A 349 24.04 20.90 -39.24
CA HIS A 349 23.20 20.95 -38.04
C HIS A 349 23.57 19.84 -37.07
N ARG A 350 23.49 20.13 -35.77
CA ARG A 350 23.83 19.22 -34.66
C ARG A 350 22.62 19.00 -33.79
N LEU A 351 21.73 18.13 -34.25
CA LEU A 351 20.49 17.83 -33.55
C LEU A 351 20.75 16.96 -32.31
N SER A 352 20.23 17.38 -31.16
CA SER A 352 20.30 16.64 -29.90
C SER A 352 19.06 16.87 -29.04
N THR A 353 18.87 16.03 -28.02
CA THR A 353 17.71 16.11 -27.12
C THR A 353 18.11 16.03 -25.65
N THR A 354 17.28 16.58 -24.77
CA THR A 354 17.28 16.32 -23.33
C THR A 354 15.87 15.98 -22.88
N VAL A 355 15.73 15.26 -21.76
CA VAL A 355 14.44 14.87 -21.19
C VAL A 355 14.35 15.41 -19.77
N THR A 356 13.19 15.95 -19.41
CA THR A 356 12.84 16.46 -18.07
C THR A 356 11.41 16.10 -17.75
#